data_AF-A0A1A9X4S5-F1
#
_entry.id   AF-A0A1A9X4S5-F1
#
_cell.length_a   1.000
_cell.length_b   1.000
_cell.length_c   1.000
_cell.angle_alpha   90.00
_cell.angle_beta   90.00
_cell.angle_gamma   90.00
#
_symmetry.space_group_name_H-M   'P 1'
#
loop_
_entity.id
_entity.type
_entity.pdbx_description
1 polymer ?
#
loop_
_entity_poly.entity_id
_entity_poly.type
_entity_poly.pdbx_seq_one_letter_code
_entity_poly.pdbx_strand_id
1 'polypeptide(L)'
;MFIESLKDRTLDQQCTVTRPGVSSIAASYAVELFVSLLHQPLKELTPAYYATTTTKDAIGNTSDIPEGLLGIIPHSIRGSLFNYENILPATKKFTQCIACSEKVVEAFRAEGDSFLFKVFETSTYLTNLTGISEYERINNEIIDLESDLELSD
;
A
#
# COMPACT_ATOMS: atom_id res chain seq x y z
N MET A 1 11.64 -7.56 17.06
CA MET A 1 10.58 -6.60 17.39
C MET A 1 9.74 -6.29 16.14
N PHE A 2 9.09 -7.31 15.56
CA PHE A 2 7.95 -7.11 14.64
C PHE A 2 6.63 -6.96 15.41
N ILE A 3 6.69 -7.14 16.74
CA ILE A 3 5.57 -7.25 17.67
C ILE A 3 4.85 -5.91 17.91
N GLU A 4 5.54 -4.76 17.79
CA GLU A 4 4.87 -3.45 17.97
C GLU A 4 3.93 -3.08 16.82
N SER A 5 4.18 -3.57 15.59
CA SER A 5 3.27 -3.37 14.45
C SER A 5 1.99 -4.24 14.52
N LEU A 6 1.92 -5.16 15.49
CA LEU A 6 0.82 -6.11 15.65
C LEU A 6 -0.26 -5.63 16.64
N LYS A 7 -0.04 -4.49 17.31
CA LYS A 7 -1.06 -3.88 18.16
C LYS A 7 -2.19 -3.32 17.28
N ASP A 8 -3.41 -3.77 17.57
CA ASP A 8 -4.69 -3.24 17.08
C ASP A 8 -5.04 -3.43 15.60
N ARG A 9 -4.44 -4.40 14.89
CA ARG A 9 -4.79 -4.72 13.49
C ARG A 9 -4.82 -6.23 13.26
N THR A 10 -5.85 -6.77 12.60
CA THR A 10 -5.96 -8.21 12.26
C THR A 10 -5.42 -8.53 10.86
N LEU A 11 -5.31 -7.52 9.98
CA LEU A 11 -4.82 -7.65 8.62
C LEU A 11 -3.30 -7.90 8.63
N ASP A 12 -2.87 -8.92 7.88
CA ASP A 12 -1.47 -9.35 7.73
C ASP A 12 -0.78 -9.78 9.05
N GLN A 13 -1.58 -10.18 10.03
CA GLN A 13 -1.09 -10.81 11.26
C GLN A 13 -0.93 -12.31 11.09
N GLN A 14 0.15 -12.84 11.65
CA GLN A 14 0.27 -14.27 11.86
C GLN A 14 -0.79 -14.71 12.89
N CYS A 15 -1.40 -15.88 12.66
CA CYS A 15 -2.39 -16.48 13.54
C CYS A 15 -3.76 -15.76 13.64
N THR A 16 -4.13 -14.91 12.68
CA THR A 16 -5.49 -14.35 12.60
C THR A 16 -6.52 -15.38 12.13
N VAL A 17 -7.62 -15.49 12.88
CA VAL A 17 -8.83 -16.18 12.42
C VAL A 17 -9.57 -15.28 11.43
N THR A 18 -9.71 -15.73 10.19
CA THR A 18 -10.42 -14.99 9.13
C THR A 18 -11.82 -15.58 8.89
N ARG A 19 -12.76 -14.75 8.41
CA ARG A 19 -14.06 -15.26 7.94
C ARG A 19 -13.80 -16.20 6.74
N PRO A 20 -14.40 -17.41 6.68
CA PRO A 20 -14.05 -18.42 5.68
C PRO A 20 -14.10 -17.95 4.22
N GLY A 21 -15.01 -17.03 3.88
CA GLY A 21 -15.16 -16.52 2.51
C GLY A 21 -14.07 -15.55 2.05
N VAL A 22 -13.27 -14.98 2.96
CA VAL A 22 -12.27 -13.93 2.63
C VAL A 22 -11.20 -14.48 1.69
N SER A 23 -10.70 -15.70 1.95
CA SER A 23 -9.62 -16.27 1.14
C SER A 23 -10.06 -16.52 -0.31
N SER A 24 -11.30 -16.99 -0.50
CA SER A 24 -11.84 -17.28 -1.83
C SER A 24 -12.03 -16.01 -2.65
N ILE A 25 -12.55 -14.94 -2.03
CA ILE A 25 -12.74 -13.64 -2.68
C ILE A 25 -11.39 -13.00 -3.04
N ALA A 26 -10.43 -13.03 -2.11
CA ALA A 26 -9.09 -12.50 -2.35
C ALA A 26 -8.38 -13.27 -3.47
N ALA A 27 -8.48 -14.61 -3.47
CA ALA A 27 -7.90 -15.45 -4.51
C ALA A 27 -8.53 -15.18 -5.88
N SER A 28 -9.86 -15.04 -5.96
CA SER A 28 -10.52 -14.69 -7.23
C SER A 28 -10.06 -13.34 -7.75
N TYR A 29 -9.95 -12.32 -6.90
CA TYR A 29 -9.47 -11.01 -7.34
C TYR A 29 -8.02 -11.04 -7.79
N ALA A 30 -7.15 -11.78 -7.10
CA ALA A 30 -5.75 -11.90 -7.49
C ALA A 30 -5.59 -12.57 -8.87
N VAL A 31 -6.34 -13.64 -9.12
CA VAL A 31 -6.30 -14.35 -10.41
C VAL A 31 -6.88 -13.48 -11.53
N GLU A 32 -8.05 -12.87 -11.32
CA GLU A 32 -8.66 -11.99 -12.33
C GLU A 32 -7.77 -10.78 -12.65
N LEU A 33 -7.20 -10.13 -11.63
CA LEU A 33 -6.27 -9.01 -11.83
C LEU A 33 -5.03 -9.44 -12.61
N PHE A 34 -4.49 -10.63 -12.32
CA PHE A 34 -3.33 -11.17 -13.01
C PHE A 34 -3.63 -11.47 -14.48
N VAL A 35 -4.75 -12.13 -14.78
CA VAL A 35 -5.17 -12.43 -16.15
C VAL A 35 -5.44 -11.13 -16.91
N SER A 36 -6.13 -10.16 -16.31
CA SER A 36 -6.36 -8.84 -16.91
C SER A 36 -5.07 -8.10 -17.23
N LEU A 37 -4.08 -8.15 -16.35
CA LEU A 37 -2.75 -7.54 -16.57
C LEU A 37 -2.00 -8.19 -17.74
N LEU A 38 -2.07 -9.52 -17.87
CA LEU A 38 -1.39 -10.24 -18.96
C LEU A 38 -1.98 -9.96 -20.34
N HIS A 39 -3.29 -9.68 -20.41
CA HIS A 39 -3.97 -9.36 -21.67
C HIS A 39 -3.71 -7.94 -22.17
N GLN A 40 -3.11 -7.07 -21.35
CA GLN A 40 -2.78 -5.72 -21.78
C GLN A 40 -1.56 -5.67 -22.69
N PRO A 41 -1.56 -4.81 -23.72
CA PRO A 41 -0.40 -4.66 -24.59
C PRO A 41 0.83 -4.14 -23.84
N LEU A 42 0.63 -3.29 -22.83
CA LEU A 42 1.70 -2.70 -22.01
C LEU A 42 2.13 -3.59 -20.83
N LYS A 43 1.38 -4.67 -20.53
CA LYS A 43 1.66 -5.59 -19.41
C LYS A 43 1.98 -4.84 -18.11
N GLU A 44 3.17 -5.01 -17.56
CA GLU A 44 3.66 -4.35 -16.34
C GLU A 44 3.77 -2.83 -16.41
N LEU A 45 3.81 -2.24 -17.62
CA LEU A 45 3.82 -0.79 -17.84
C LEU A 45 2.41 -0.20 -17.96
N THR A 46 1.38 -1.02 -17.78
CA THR A 46 -0.01 -0.54 -17.82
C THR A 46 -0.26 0.40 -16.63
N PRO A 47 -0.79 1.62 -16.87
CA PRO A 47 -1.11 2.53 -15.79
C PRO A 47 -2.23 1.95 -14.92
N ALA A 48 -2.09 2.10 -13.61
CA ALA A 48 -3.13 1.68 -12.69
C ALA A 48 -4.37 2.57 -12.81
N TYR A 49 -5.54 1.95 -12.82
CA TYR A 49 -6.83 2.62 -12.69
C TYR A 49 -6.97 3.21 -11.28
N TYR A 50 -7.43 4.46 -11.22
CA TYR A 50 -7.82 5.13 -10.00
C TYR A 50 -9.08 5.96 -10.27
N ALA A 51 -10.13 5.75 -9.47
CA ALA A 51 -11.32 6.58 -9.54
C ALA A 51 -11.04 7.90 -8.83
N THR A 52 -10.92 9.02 -9.57
CA THR A 52 -10.93 10.35 -8.95
C THR A 52 -12.35 10.64 -8.46
N THR A 53 -12.60 10.52 -7.17
CA THR A 53 -13.88 10.87 -6.53
C THR A 53 -14.16 12.38 -6.49
N THR A 54 -13.73 13.15 -7.50
CA THR A 54 -13.83 14.62 -7.50
C THR A 54 -15.06 15.16 -8.23
N THR A 55 -15.89 14.34 -8.87
CA THR A 55 -17.19 14.82 -9.38
C THR A 55 -18.29 13.80 -9.14
N LYS A 56 -19.03 14.01 -8.03
CA LYS A 56 -20.38 13.45 -7.81
C LYS A 56 -21.44 14.14 -8.69
N ASP A 57 -21.05 14.61 -9.87
CA ASP A 57 -21.95 15.25 -10.82
C ASP A 57 -21.94 14.46 -12.13
N ALA A 58 -23.14 14.26 -12.66
CA ALA A 58 -23.50 13.71 -13.96
C ALA A 58 -23.46 12.17 -14.09
N ILE A 59 -24.65 11.61 -13.89
CA ILE A 59 -25.32 10.77 -14.90
C ILE A 59 -24.65 10.96 -16.27
N GLY A 60 -23.88 9.97 -16.75
CA GLY A 60 -23.62 9.82 -18.19
C GLY A 60 -22.21 10.02 -18.76
N ASN A 61 -21.11 9.87 -18.01
CA ASN A 61 -19.78 9.77 -18.64
C ASN A 61 -19.08 8.44 -18.30
N THR A 62 -19.38 7.41 -19.11
CA THR A 62 -18.64 6.14 -19.17
C THR A 62 -17.27 6.28 -19.86
N SER A 63 -16.77 7.50 -20.05
CA SER A 63 -15.61 7.84 -20.88
C SER A 63 -14.25 7.67 -20.19
N ASP A 64 -14.22 7.47 -18.86
CA ASP A 64 -12.97 7.39 -18.08
C ASP A 64 -12.62 5.96 -17.60
N ILE A 65 -13.34 4.95 -18.09
CA ILE A 65 -12.99 3.54 -17.86
C ILE A 65 -12.02 3.15 -18.98
N PRO A 66 -10.75 2.82 -18.69
CA PRO A 66 -9.81 2.34 -19.69
C PRO A 66 -10.42 1.16 -20.47
N GLU A 67 -10.40 1.24 -21.81
CA GLU A 67 -10.82 0.15 -22.68
C GLU A 67 -9.84 -1.03 -22.55
N GLY A 68 -10.10 -1.91 -21.58
CA GLY A 68 -9.47 -3.22 -21.46
C GLY A 68 -10.49 -4.30 -21.79
N LEU A 69 -10.07 -5.33 -22.56
CA LEU A 69 -10.93 -6.48 -22.89
C LEU A 69 -11.54 -7.15 -21.65
N LEU A 70 -10.80 -7.13 -20.53
CA LEU A 70 -11.16 -7.72 -19.25
C LEU A 70 -11.43 -6.65 -18.16
N GLY A 71 -11.63 -5.40 -18.56
CA GLY A 71 -11.93 -4.28 -17.66
C GLY A 71 -10.70 -3.54 -17.11
N ILE A 72 -10.89 -2.90 -15.96
CA ILE A 72 -9.92 -2.02 -15.30
C ILE A 72 -8.80 -2.79 -14.59
N ILE A 73 -7.65 -2.12 -14.40
CA ILE A 73 -6.51 -2.67 -13.66
C ILE A 73 -6.24 -1.80 -12.43
N PRO A 74 -6.84 -2.11 -11.27
CA PRO A 74 -6.59 -1.35 -10.05
C PRO A 74 -5.18 -1.59 -9.51
N HIS A 75 -4.62 -0.57 -8.84
CA HIS A 75 -3.35 -0.69 -8.12
C HIS A 75 -3.47 -1.57 -6.85
N SER A 76 -4.57 -1.44 -6.12
CA SER A 76 -4.87 -2.23 -4.93
C SER A 76 -6.37 -2.43 -4.82
N ILE A 77 -6.79 -3.60 -4.34
CA ILE A 77 -8.20 -3.92 -4.06
C ILE A 77 -8.28 -4.16 -2.55
N ARG A 78 -9.08 -3.35 -1.84
CA ARG A 78 -9.38 -3.59 -0.43
C ARG A 78 -10.87 -3.86 -0.26
N GLY A 79 -11.21 -5.09 0.08
CA GLY A 79 -12.57 -5.54 0.30
C GLY A 79 -12.91 -5.64 1.78
N SER A 80 -14.15 -5.32 2.12
CA SER A 80 -14.70 -5.49 3.46
C SER A 80 -16.02 -6.26 3.39
N LEU A 81 -16.06 -7.40 4.07
CA LEU A 81 -17.28 -8.23 4.19
C LEU A 81 -18.25 -7.72 5.26
N PHE A 82 -17.89 -6.67 5.99
CA PHE A 82 -18.77 -6.07 6.99
C PHE A 82 -19.86 -5.24 6.31
N ASN A 83 -19.46 -4.38 5.38
CA ASN A 83 -20.32 -3.51 4.57
C ASN A 83 -20.49 -4.00 3.12
N TYR A 84 -19.83 -5.09 2.72
CA TYR A 84 -19.85 -5.64 1.36
C TYR A 84 -19.35 -4.65 0.30
N GLU A 85 -18.34 -3.85 0.66
CA GLU A 85 -17.76 -2.82 -0.21
C GLU A 85 -16.33 -3.17 -0.61
N ASN A 86 -15.95 -2.72 -1.81
CA ASN A 86 -14.58 -2.72 -2.29
C ASN A 86 -14.15 -1.28 -2.57
N ILE A 87 -12.92 -0.95 -2.16
CA ILE A 87 -12.25 0.29 -2.52
C ILE A 87 -11.02 -0.03 -3.37
N LEU A 88 -10.73 0.83 -4.34
CA LEU A 88 -9.64 0.65 -5.32
C LEU A 88 -8.57 1.76 -5.18
N PRO A 89 -7.82 1.81 -4.08
CA PRO A 89 -6.85 2.88 -3.86
C PRO A 89 -5.61 2.73 -4.75
N ALA A 90 -5.13 3.85 -5.26
CA ALA A 90 -3.83 3.97 -5.91
C ALA A 90 -2.88 4.81 -5.06
N THR A 91 -1.64 4.35 -4.89
CA THR A 91 -0.61 5.05 -4.12
C THR A 91 0.61 5.31 -5.00
N LYS A 92 1.22 6.48 -4.85
CA LYS A 92 2.48 6.81 -5.55
C LYS A 92 3.66 6.17 -4.83
N LYS A 93 4.77 5.94 -5.55
CA LYS A 93 6.05 5.51 -4.99
C LYS A 93 6.46 6.51 -3.89
N PHE A 94 6.71 5.99 -2.70
CA PHE A 94 7.19 6.81 -1.58
C PHE A 94 8.72 6.78 -1.53
N THR A 95 9.34 7.97 -1.49
CA THR A 95 10.81 8.13 -1.56
C THR A 95 11.54 7.52 -0.37
N GLN A 96 10.91 7.47 0.80
CA GLN A 96 11.47 6.90 2.04
C GLN A 96 10.92 5.50 2.35
N CYS A 97 10.35 4.79 1.36
CA CYS A 97 9.84 3.43 1.56
C CYS A 97 10.96 2.47 1.97
N ILE A 98 10.77 1.74 3.08
CA ILE A 98 11.72 0.74 3.60
C ILE A 98 11.92 -0.48 2.68
N ALA A 99 11.11 -0.64 1.64
CA ALA A 99 11.19 -1.75 0.70
C ALA A 99 11.66 -1.31 -0.70
N CYS A 100 11.04 -0.28 -1.30
CA CYS A 100 11.26 0.09 -2.71
C CYS A 100 11.93 1.45 -2.95
N SER A 101 12.40 2.13 -1.89
CA SER A 101 13.19 3.36 -2.06
C SER A 101 14.50 3.08 -2.79
N GLU A 102 15.01 4.09 -3.51
CA GLU A 102 16.28 3.98 -4.24
C GLU A 102 17.44 3.64 -3.31
N LYS A 103 17.48 4.26 -2.12
CA LYS A 103 18.49 3.97 -1.09
C LYS A 103 18.56 2.49 -0.72
N VAL A 104 17.40 1.84 -0.54
CA VAL A 104 17.32 0.42 -0.18
C VAL A 104 17.74 -0.47 -1.36
N VAL A 105 17.27 -0.15 -2.57
CA VAL A 105 17.59 -0.92 -3.78
C VAL A 105 19.09 -0.83 -4.11
N GLU A 106 19.67 0.36 -3.99
CA GLU A 106 21.11 0.58 -4.22
C GLU A 106 21.97 -0.12 -3.17
N ALA A 107 21.61 -0.02 -1.88
CA ALA A 107 22.31 -0.73 -0.81
C ALA A 107 22.28 -2.25 -1.01
N PHE A 108 21.12 -2.80 -1.37
CA PHE A 108 20.99 -4.23 -1.68
C PHE A 108 21.83 -4.63 -2.90
N ARG A 109 21.86 -3.81 -3.97
CA ARG A 109 22.69 -4.09 -5.16
C ARG A 109 24.20 -4.03 -4.86
N ALA A 110 24.62 -3.16 -3.94
CA ALA A 110 26.03 -3.00 -3.59
C ALA A 110 26.54 -4.10 -2.64
N GLU A 111 25.74 -4.49 -1.65
CA GLU A 111 26.18 -5.37 -0.54
C GLU A 111 25.57 -6.77 -0.58
N GLY A 112 24.49 -6.99 -1.34
CA GLY A 112 23.83 -8.29 -1.50
C GLY A 112 23.38 -8.90 -0.17
N ASP A 113 23.82 -10.13 0.10
CA ASP A 113 23.43 -10.89 1.29
C ASP A 113 23.92 -10.24 2.59
N SER A 114 25.05 -9.53 2.57
CA SER A 114 25.55 -8.85 3.77
C SER A 114 24.58 -7.76 4.25
N PHE A 115 23.86 -7.13 3.33
CA PHE A 115 22.82 -6.16 3.66
C PHE A 115 21.63 -6.86 4.33
N LEU A 116 21.22 -8.02 3.81
CA LEU A 116 20.10 -8.78 4.39
C LEU A 116 20.37 -9.19 5.83
N PHE A 117 21.59 -9.65 6.15
CA PHE A 117 21.95 -9.98 7.54
C PHE A 117 21.86 -8.77 8.47
N LYS A 118 22.34 -7.59 8.04
CA LYS A 118 22.20 -6.35 8.82
C LYS A 118 20.74 -5.97 9.07
N VAL A 119 19.89 -6.13 8.05
CA VAL A 119 18.44 -5.89 8.14
C VAL A 119 17.77 -6.85 9.12
N PHE A 120 18.11 -8.14 9.07
CA PHE A 120 17.52 -9.14 9.95
C PHE A 120 17.98 -9.02 11.40
N GLU A 121 19.21 -8.58 11.62
CA GLU A 121 19.77 -8.37 12.95
C GLU A 121 19.14 -7.17 13.66
N THR A 122 18.87 -6.08 12.92
CA THR A 122 18.40 -4.82 13.51
C THR A 122 17.14 -4.30 12.83
N SER A 123 16.04 -4.21 13.58
CA SER A 123 14.75 -3.72 13.07
C SER A 123 14.73 -2.23 12.70
N THR A 124 15.65 -1.42 13.24
CA THR A 124 15.75 0.03 12.96
C THR A 124 16.65 0.36 11.78
N TYR A 125 17.38 -0.61 11.23
CA TYR A 125 18.38 -0.36 10.18
C TYR A 125 17.74 0.21 8.91
N LEU A 126 16.65 -0.39 8.44
CA LEU A 126 15.92 0.11 7.27
C LEU A 126 15.32 1.50 7.50
N THR A 127 14.74 1.73 8.69
CA THR A 127 14.10 2.99 9.08
C THR A 127 15.12 4.15 9.07
N ASN A 128 16.33 3.88 9.57
CA ASN A 128 17.44 4.84 9.57
C ASN A 128 18.02 5.06 8.18
N LEU A 129 18.16 3.99 7.38
CA LEU A 129 18.67 4.08 6.01
C LEU A 129 17.74 4.94 5.12
N THR A 130 16.43 4.73 5.20
CA THR A 130 15.47 5.51 4.43
C THR A 130 15.31 6.92 4.96
N GLY A 131 15.56 7.13 6.26
CA GLY A 131 15.36 8.40 6.96
C GLY A 131 13.91 8.61 7.38
N ILE A 132 13.10 7.54 7.45
CA ILE A 132 11.72 7.64 7.90
C ILE A 132 11.64 7.86 9.42
N SER A 133 12.65 7.45 10.20
CA SER A 133 12.74 7.74 11.65
C SER A 133 12.71 9.24 11.93
N GLU A 134 13.40 10.01 11.10
CA GLU A 134 13.47 11.48 11.21
C GLU A 134 12.14 12.12 10.82
N TYR A 135 11.51 11.59 9.78
CA TYR A 135 10.19 12.03 9.33
C TYR A 135 9.11 11.78 10.40
N GLU A 136 9.11 10.61 11.03
CA GLU A 136 8.20 10.27 12.13
C GLU A 136 8.39 11.18 13.33
N ARG A 137 9.65 11.48 13.70
CA ARG A 137 9.94 12.41 14.79
C ARG A 137 9.37 13.81 14.53
N ILE A 138 9.67 14.37 13.35
CA ILE A 138 9.19 15.71 12.96
C ILE A 138 7.66 15.73 12.92
N ASN A 139 7.04 14.70 12.36
CA ASN A 139 5.59 14.64 12.25
C ASN A 139 4.90 14.52 13.61
N ASN A 140 5.47 13.74 14.53
CA ASN A 140 4.94 13.64 15.90
C ASN A 140 5.12 14.95 16.67
N GLU A 141 6.27 15.63 16.52
CA GLU A 141 6.47 16.97 17.10
C GLU A 141 5.43 17.99 16.58
N ILE A 142 5.08 17.93 15.30
CA ILE A 142 4.04 18.80 14.71
C ILE A 142 2.65 18.47 15.28
N ILE A 143 2.29 17.19 15.37
CA ILE A 143 0.98 16.77 15.90
C ILE A 143 0.85 17.15 17.38
N ASP A 144 1.90 16.97 18.17
CA ASP A 144 1.91 17.36 19.58
C ASP A 144 1.73 18.87 19.73
N LEU A 145 2.41 19.68 18.90
CA LEU A 145 2.24 21.13 18.86
C LEU A 145 0.85 21.60 18.41
N GLU A 146 0.22 20.92 17.45
CA GLU A 146 -1.17 21.20 17.03
C GLU A 146 -2.16 20.85 18.14
N SER A 147 -1.94 19.74 18.85
CA SER A 147 -2.80 19.34 19.97
C SER A 147 -2.72 20.31 21.16
N ASP A 148 -1.55 20.89 21.43
CA ASP A 148 -1.36 21.90 22.47
C ASP A 148 -2.02 23.25 22.12
N LEU A 149 -2.17 23.56 20.83
CA LEU A 149 -2.83 24.78 20.36
C LEU A 149 -4.36 24.66 20.42
N GLU A 150 -4.94 23.48 20.13
CA GLU A 150 -6.39 23.24 20.24
C GLU A 150 -6.91 23.19 21.68
N LEU A 151 -6.02 23.02 22.67
CA LEU A 151 -6.35 23.06 24.10
C LEU A 151 -6.33 24.48 24.69
N SER A 152 -6.05 25.51 23.88
CA SER A 152 -5.87 26.90 24.34
C SER A 152 -7.01 27.88 23.97
N ASP A 153 -8.12 27.40 23.39
CA ASP A 153 -9.36 28.17 23.15
C ASP A 153 -10.54 27.73 24.06
#